data_AF-A0A4S8N986-F1
#
_entry.id   AF-A0A4S8N986-F1
#
_cell.length_a   1.000
_cell.length_b   1.000
_cell.length_c   1.000
_cell.angle_alpha   90.00
_cell.angle_beta   90.00
_cell.angle_gamma   90.00
#
_symmetry.space_group_name_H-M   'P 1'
#
loop_
_entity.id
_entity.type
_entity.pdbx_description
1 polymer ?
#
loop_
_entity_poly.entity_id
_entity_poly.type
_entity_poly.pdbx_seq_one_letter_code
_entity_poly.pdbx_strand_id
1 'polypeptide(L)'
;MRRPFTTSSPRLAVAAVPLALLALTSCSEDDGDPETDDRATAIEALSTALAEDTDPGNGQDPILEDGEVECMATSLVDELGVDTLVDEGILDNDLTKATLPEDTTSTSVKTANAAAISDCVGIVDYWLRTTRLVLTTLAEQQGEKRYDLSDAQWAEILACAEKRLPEAAVRKRAVNNPDQPLLSEKQLARLEPCEPEVFGQ
;
A
#
# COMPACT_ATOMS: atom_id res chain seq x y z
N MET A 1 -18.39 -6.02 -37.33
CA MET A 1 -19.56 -6.27 -36.46
C MET A 1 -19.05 -6.32 -35.02
N ARG A 2 -19.41 -5.34 -34.19
CA ARG A 2 -18.96 -5.24 -32.78
C ARG A 2 -19.93 -6.03 -31.90
N ARG A 3 -19.41 -6.91 -31.03
CA ARG A 3 -20.17 -7.53 -29.93
C ARG A 3 -19.97 -6.67 -28.66
N PRO A 4 -21.00 -6.44 -27.84
CA PRO A 4 -20.83 -5.78 -26.55
C PRO A 4 -20.27 -6.79 -25.53
N PHE A 5 -19.17 -6.43 -24.87
CA PHE A 5 -18.77 -7.09 -23.62
C PHE A 5 -19.58 -6.46 -22.49
N THR A 6 -20.63 -7.16 -22.06
CA THR A 6 -21.21 -7.02 -20.73
C THR A 6 -20.38 -7.87 -19.78
N THR A 7 -19.53 -7.25 -18.96
CA THR A 7 -18.93 -7.90 -17.79
C THR A 7 -19.68 -7.42 -16.55
N SER A 8 -20.67 -8.22 -16.14
CA SER A 8 -21.12 -8.24 -14.75
C SER A 8 -19.94 -8.67 -13.89
N SER A 9 -19.51 -7.81 -12.97
CA SER A 9 -18.54 -8.14 -11.94
C SER A 9 -19.02 -9.34 -11.12
N PRO A 10 -18.19 -10.36 -10.88
CA PRO A 10 -18.47 -11.33 -9.83
C PRO A 10 -18.27 -10.63 -8.48
N ARG A 11 -19.39 -10.21 -7.88
CA ARG A 11 -19.47 -10.00 -6.44
C ARG A 11 -19.24 -11.34 -5.76
N LEU A 12 -18.11 -11.50 -5.08
CA LEU A 12 -17.95 -12.53 -4.07
C LEU A 12 -18.74 -12.06 -2.84
N ALA A 13 -19.83 -12.76 -2.58
CA ALA A 13 -20.63 -12.66 -1.38
C ALA A 13 -20.82 -14.08 -0.83
N VAL A 14 -21.18 -14.13 0.46
CA VAL A 14 -21.67 -15.27 1.26
C VAL A 14 -20.53 -15.91 2.09
N ALA A 15 -20.59 -15.97 3.43
CA ALA A 15 -21.75 -16.37 4.24
C ALA A 15 -21.89 -15.70 5.62
N ALA A 16 -23.15 -15.53 6.04
CA ALA A 16 -23.63 -15.41 7.42
C ALA A 16 -23.60 -16.80 8.11
N VAL A 17 -23.76 -17.05 9.43
CA VAL A 17 -24.74 -16.62 10.46
C VAL A 17 -24.26 -17.21 11.86
N PRO A 18 -25.07 -17.32 12.94
CA PRO A 18 -25.47 -16.39 14.03
C PRO A 18 -24.91 -16.75 15.45
N LEU A 19 -25.10 -15.89 16.47
CA LEU A 19 -25.86 -16.20 17.71
C LEU A 19 -25.75 -15.08 18.77
N ALA A 20 -26.90 -14.78 19.36
CA ALA A 20 -27.11 -13.83 20.44
C ALA A 20 -26.40 -14.24 21.74
N LEU A 21 -26.03 -13.26 22.59
CA LEU A 21 -26.30 -13.31 24.03
C LEU A 21 -26.26 -11.90 24.64
N LEU A 22 -27.29 -11.58 25.42
CA LEU A 22 -27.38 -10.42 26.30
C LEU A 22 -26.33 -10.48 27.42
N ALA A 23 -25.76 -9.32 27.79
CA ALA A 23 -25.46 -9.00 29.18
C ALA A 23 -25.53 -7.48 29.39
N LEU A 24 -26.47 -7.07 30.24
CA LEU A 24 -26.50 -5.76 30.91
C LEU A 24 -25.39 -5.72 31.99
N THR A 25 -25.05 -4.49 32.38
CA THR A 25 -24.36 -4.07 33.61
C THR A 25 -22.84 -4.33 33.71
N SER A 26 -22.05 -3.28 33.55
CA SER A 26 -21.45 -2.59 34.70
C SER A 26 -20.88 -1.24 34.26
N CYS A 27 -21.31 -0.17 34.94
CA CYS A 27 -20.50 1.03 35.05
C CYS A 27 -19.17 0.63 35.68
N SER A 28 -18.09 0.83 34.94
CA SER A 28 -16.76 0.97 35.50
C SER A 28 -16.30 2.34 35.03
N GLU A 29 -16.24 3.28 35.97
CA GLU A 29 -15.41 4.47 35.86
C GLU A 29 -13.98 3.95 35.68
N ASP A 30 -13.54 3.83 34.43
CA ASP A 30 -12.15 3.58 34.10
C ASP A 30 -11.59 4.94 33.72
N ASP A 31 -10.86 5.57 34.65
CA ASP A 31 -10.00 6.72 34.40
C ASP A 31 -8.73 6.27 33.64
N GLY A 32 -8.89 5.38 32.66
CA GLY A 32 -7.88 5.03 31.68
C GLY A 32 -7.84 6.17 30.67
N ASP A 33 -6.67 6.78 30.50
CA ASP A 33 -6.46 7.86 29.55
C ASP A 33 -6.87 7.39 28.14
N PRO A 34 -8.08 7.78 27.65
CA PRO A 34 -8.68 7.15 26.48
C PRO A 34 -7.81 7.34 25.23
N GLU A 35 -6.98 8.39 25.21
CA GLU A 35 -6.06 8.68 24.10
C GLU A 35 -5.00 7.60 23.89
N THR A 36 -4.56 6.89 24.94
CA THR A 36 -3.51 5.86 24.79
C THR A 36 -4.03 4.53 24.24
N ASP A 37 -5.27 4.17 24.55
CA ASP A 37 -5.92 2.94 24.07
C ASP A 37 -6.38 3.10 22.61
N ASP A 38 -6.93 4.28 22.28
CA ASP A 38 -7.34 4.63 20.92
C ASP A 38 -6.15 4.66 19.96
N ARG A 39 -4.99 5.17 20.40
CA ARG A 39 -3.76 5.14 19.60
C ARG A 39 -3.32 3.71 19.27
N ALA A 40 -3.26 2.83 20.27
CA ALA A 40 -2.82 1.44 20.05
C ALA A 40 -3.79 0.70 19.11
N THR A 41 -5.09 0.90 19.32
CA THR A 41 -6.15 0.32 18.48
C THR A 41 -6.08 0.83 17.04
N ALA A 42 -5.87 2.14 16.85
CA ALA A 42 -5.68 2.74 15.52
C ALA A 42 -4.46 2.16 14.78
N ILE A 43 -3.34 1.96 15.49
CA ILE A 43 -2.14 1.35 14.91
C ILE A 43 -2.42 -0.09 14.48
N GLU A 44 -3.09 -0.88 15.32
CA GLU A 44 -3.44 -2.27 14.99
C GLU A 44 -4.36 -2.36 13.76
N ALA A 45 -5.40 -1.53 13.71
CA ALA A 45 -6.33 -1.51 12.58
C ALA A 45 -5.66 -1.07 11.27
N LEU A 46 -4.82 -0.04 11.32
CA LEU A 46 -4.04 0.40 10.16
C LEU A 46 -3.02 -0.65 9.72
N SER A 47 -2.31 -1.27 10.67
CA SER A 47 -1.36 -2.34 10.37
C SER A 47 -2.05 -3.50 9.66
N THR A 48 -3.22 -3.89 10.15
CA THR A 48 -4.02 -4.96 9.54
C THR A 48 -4.42 -4.61 8.11
N ALA A 49 -4.96 -3.42 7.87
CA ALA A 49 -5.35 -3.02 6.51
C ALA A 49 -4.16 -2.89 5.56
N LEU A 50 -3.02 -2.36 6.02
CA LEU A 50 -1.79 -2.27 5.22
C LEU A 50 -1.25 -3.66 4.87
N ALA A 51 -1.24 -4.60 5.83
CA ALA A 51 -0.82 -5.98 5.58
C ALA A 51 -1.76 -6.68 4.58
N GLU A 52 -3.08 -6.49 4.71
CA GLU A 52 -4.06 -7.08 3.79
C GLU A 52 -3.96 -6.51 2.36
N ASP A 53 -3.71 -5.20 2.21
CA ASP A 53 -3.57 -4.59 0.88
C ASP A 53 -2.27 -5.00 0.19
N THR A 54 -1.20 -5.17 0.97
CA THR A 54 0.12 -5.49 0.43
C THR A 54 0.38 -6.98 0.31
N ASP A 55 -0.54 -7.83 0.77
CA ASP A 55 -0.52 -9.27 0.53
C ASP A 55 -1.10 -9.59 -0.86
N PRO A 56 -0.27 -10.02 -1.83
CA PRO A 56 -0.76 -10.46 -3.15
C PRO A 56 -1.59 -11.75 -3.10
N GLY A 57 -1.55 -12.47 -1.99
CA GLY A 57 -2.09 -13.81 -1.84
C GLY A 57 -1.37 -14.84 -2.72
N ASN A 58 -2.02 -15.99 -2.92
CA ASN A 58 -1.55 -17.08 -3.79
C ASN A 58 -0.15 -17.64 -3.44
N GLY A 59 0.32 -17.44 -2.20
CA GLY A 59 1.61 -17.94 -1.73
C GLY A 59 2.82 -17.13 -2.20
N GLN A 60 2.60 -15.90 -2.69
CA GLN A 60 3.66 -14.92 -2.92
C GLN A 60 3.92 -14.11 -1.63
N ASP A 61 5.13 -13.58 -1.49
CA ASP A 61 5.49 -12.75 -0.34
C ASP A 61 4.78 -11.38 -0.41
N PRO A 62 4.39 -10.79 0.74
CA PRO A 62 3.79 -9.46 0.77
C PRO A 62 4.76 -8.38 0.29
N ILE A 63 4.22 -7.28 -0.24
CA ILE A 63 5.02 -6.12 -0.68
C ILE A 63 5.72 -5.47 0.53
N LEU A 64 5.00 -5.36 1.65
CA LEU A 64 5.51 -4.86 2.92
C LEU A 64 5.76 -6.01 3.89
N GLU A 65 6.91 -5.97 4.56
CA GLU A 65 7.20 -6.85 5.69
C GLU A 65 6.48 -6.38 6.96
N ASP A 66 6.22 -7.28 7.92
CA ASP A 66 5.50 -6.97 9.17
C ASP A 66 6.07 -5.73 9.89
N GLY A 67 7.40 -5.58 9.93
CA GLY A 67 8.06 -4.43 10.54
C GLY A 67 7.89 -3.12 9.76
N GLU A 68 7.77 -3.19 8.44
CA GLU A 68 7.50 -2.04 7.57
C GLU A 68 6.05 -1.59 7.74
N VAL A 69 5.12 -2.54 7.83
CA VAL A 69 3.69 -2.31 8.13
C VAL A 69 3.52 -1.59 9.48
N GLU A 70 4.11 -2.13 10.55
CA GLU A 70 4.02 -1.52 11.89
C GLU A 70 4.64 -0.12 11.92
N CYS A 71 5.79 0.06 11.26
CA CYS A 71 6.44 1.37 11.14
C CYS A 71 5.54 2.38 10.44
N MET A 72 4.94 2.00 9.30
CA MET A 72 4.05 2.87 8.54
C MET A 72 2.79 3.24 9.32
N ALA A 73 2.11 2.27 9.93
CA ALA A 73 0.93 2.51 10.74
C ALA A 73 1.22 3.45 11.92
N THR A 74 2.33 3.20 12.64
CA THR A 74 2.76 4.06 13.75
C THR A 74 3.06 5.48 13.26
N SER A 75 3.82 5.62 12.17
CA SER A 75 4.18 6.93 11.59
C SER A 75 2.94 7.73 11.17
N LEU A 76 1.97 7.07 10.55
CA LEU A 76 0.70 7.70 10.14
C LEU A 76 -0.12 8.18 11.33
N VAL A 77 -0.26 7.36 12.37
CA VAL A 77 -0.99 7.75 13.60
C VAL A 77 -0.28 8.89 14.33
N ASP A 78 1.06 8.85 14.41
CA ASP A 78 1.83 9.89 15.09
C ASP A 78 1.82 11.23 14.34
N GLU A 79 1.83 11.22 13.01
CA GLU A 79 1.83 12.44 12.18
C GLU A 79 0.44 13.06 12.03
N LEU A 80 -0.60 12.24 11.83
CA LEU A 80 -1.96 12.72 11.55
C LEU A 80 -2.84 12.80 12.80
N GLY A 81 -2.61 11.95 13.78
CA GLY A 81 -3.50 11.74 14.92
C GLY A 81 -4.73 10.90 14.59
N VAL A 82 -5.28 10.22 15.59
CA VAL A 82 -6.45 9.31 15.45
C VAL A 82 -7.67 10.08 14.94
N ASP A 83 -7.96 11.26 15.48
CA ASP A 83 -9.12 12.08 15.09
C ASP A 83 -9.09 12.42 13.59
N THR A 84 -7.94 12.84 13.06
CA THR A 84 -7.78 13.14 11.63
C THR A 84 -8.01 11.89 10.79
N LEU A 85 -7.51 10.74 11.22
CA LEU A 85 -7.69 9.48 10.50
C LEU A 85 -9.18 9.07 10.45
N VAL A 86 -9.94 9.29 11.51
CA VAL A 86 -11.39 9.06 11.53
C VAL A 86 -12.13 10.08 10.67
N ASP A 87 -11.82 11.37 10.80
CA ASP A 87 -12.45 12.46 10.04
C ASP A 87 -12.23 12.33 8.53
N GLU A 88 -11.05 11.83 8.12
CA GLU A 88 -10.70 11.59 6.72
C GLU A 88 -11.20 10.24 6.19
N GLY A 89 -11.91 9.45 7.03
CA GLY A 89 -12.48 8.16 6.69
C GLY A 89 -11.47 7.04 6.52
N ILE A 90 -10.22 7.26 6.97
CA ILE A 90 -9.18 6.23 7.01
C ILE A 90 -9.49 5.21 8.09
N LEU A 91 -9.93 5.65 9.28
CA LEU A 91 -10.44 4.79 10.32
C LEU A 91 -11.95 4.94 10.47
N ASP A 92 -12.65 3.88 10.85
CA ASP A 92 -14.02 3.99 11.33
C ASP A 92 -14.06 4.50 12.78
N ASN A 93 -15.23 4.98 13.23
CA ASN A 93 -15.39 5.54 14.58
C ASN A 93 -15.12 4.53 15.71
N ASP A 94 -15.20 3.23 15.39
CA ASP A 94 -14.92 2.15 16.34
C ASP A 94 -13.43 1.73 16.30
N LEU A 95 -12.62 2.34 15.43
CA LEU A 95 -11.20 2.03 15.19
C LEU A 95 -10.94 0.55 14.84
N THR A 96 -11.95 -0.15 14.33
CA THR A 96 -11.86 -1.58 14.01
C THR A 96 -11.63 -1.84 12.52
N LYS A 97 -11.82 -0.83 11.69
CA LYS A 97 -11.64 -0.93 10.24
C LYS A 97 -10.89 0.26 9.71
N ALA A 98 -9.98 -0.04 8.79
CA ALA A 98 -9.27 0.97 8.05
C ALA A 98 -9.54 0.89 6.54
N THR A 99 -9.52 2.04 5.87
CA THR A 99 -9.28 2.16 4.43
C THR A 99 -7.85 2.66 4.22
N LEU A 100 -7.33 2.53 3.00
CA LEU A 100 -5.93 2.87 2.76
C LEU A 100 -5.72 4.39 2.64
N PRO A 101 -4.62 4.93 3.17
CA PRO A 101 -4.31 6.35 3.08
C PRO A 101 -4.21 6.90 1.64
N GLU A 102 -3.88 6.09 0.65
CA GLU A 102 -3.86 6.46 -0.77
C GLU A 102 -5.25 6.64 -1.39
N ASP A 103 -6.28 5.98 -0.85
CA ASP A 103 -7.66 6.00 -1.37
C ASP A 103 -8.44 7.25 -0.97
N THR A 104 -7.94 8.01 -0.01
CA THR A 104 -8.55 9.29 0.40
C THR A 104 -8.47 10.35 -0.71
N THR A 105 -9.22 11.43 -0.58
CA THR A 105 -9.03 12.65 -1.40
C THR A 105 -8.14 13.69 -0.70
N SER A 106 -7.80 13.47 0.57
CA SER A 106 -7.02 14.40 1.38
C SER A 106 -5.55 14.43 0.99
N THR A 107 -5.08 15.61 0.61
CA THR A 107 -3.68 15.81 0.18
C THR A 107 -2.71 15.70 1.36
N SER A 108 -3.12 16.09 2.57
CA SER A 108 -2.31 15.95 3.80
C SER A 108 -2.08 14.48 4.12
N VAL A 109 -3.14 13.67 4.12
CA VAL A 109 -3.04 12.22 4.36
C VAL A 109 -2.17 11.55 3.31
N LYS A 110 -2.33 11.89 2.02
CA LYS A 110 -1.44 11.38 0.95
C LYS A 110 0.02 11.78 1.12
N THR A 111 0.26 12.98 1.63
CA THR A 111 1.62 13.47 1.90
C THR A 111 2.24 12.73 3.07
N ALA A 112 1.49 12.51 4.15
CA ALA A 112 1.91 11.72 5.28
C ALA A 112 2.18 10.26 4.89
N ASN A 113 1.31 9.65 4.07
CA ASN A 113 1.52 8.29 3.56
C ASN A 113 2.79 8.18 2.70
N ALA A 114 2.98 9.10 1.75
CA ALA A 114 4.20 9.12 0.95
C ALA A 114 5.46 9.35 1.79
N ALA A 115 5.35 10.05 2.93
CA ALA A 115 6.44 10.19 3.88
C ALA A 115 6.68 8.90 4.66
N ALA A 116 5.64 8.27 5.22
CA ALA A 116 5.74 7.01 5.94
C ALA A 116 6.35 5.91 5.08
N ILE A 117 5.90 5.74 3.82
CA ILE A 117 6.50 4.79 2.86
C ILE A 117 7.99 5.09 2.68
N SER A 118 8.34 6.36 2.49
CA SER A 118 9.72 6.75 2.24
C SER A 118 10.63 6.52 3.44
N ASP A 119 10.13 6.72 4.65
CA ASP A 119 10.93 6.68 5.87
C ASP A 119 11.02 5.26 6.44
N CYS A 120 9.99 4.43 6.23
CA CYS A 120 9.94 3.04 6.73
C CYS A 120 10.47 2.01 5.73
N VAL A 121 10.26 2.21 4.42
CA VAL A 121 10.61 1.24 3.36
C VAL A 121 11.67 1.82 2.41
N GLY A 122 11.49 3.10 2.05
CA GLY A 122 12.15 3.72 0.91
C GLY A 122 11.21 3.74 -0.28
N ILE A 123 10.82 4.94 -0.72
CA ILE A 123 9.74 5.09 -1.70
C ILE A 123 10.09 4.50 -3.06
N VAL A 124 11.36 4.50 -3.46
CA VAL A 124 11.78 3.87 -4.71
C VAL A 124 11.71 2.34 -4.61
N ASP A 125 12.09 1.77 -3.46
CA ASP A 125 12.06 0.34 -3.22
C ASP A 125 10.61 -0.17 -3.19
N TYR A 126 9.74 0.45 -2.40
CA TYR A 126 8.30 0.13 -2.33
C TYR A 126 7.68 0.01 -3.73
N TRP A 127 7.86 1.03 -4.57
CA TRP A 127 7.30 1.03 -5.91
C TRP A 127 7.89 -0.03 -6.84
N LEU A 128 9.15 -0.42 -6.64
CA LEU A 128 9.75 -1.50 -7.40
C LEU A 128 9.26 -2.87 -6.94
N ARG A 129 9.04 -3.08 -5.63
CA ARG A 129 8.40 -4.29 -5.12
C ARG A 129 6.99 -4.45 -5.70
N THR A 130 6.18 -3.37 -5.70
CA THR A 130 4.87 -3.36 -6.35
C THR A 130 4.96 -3.63 -7.86
N THR A 131 5.94 -3.04 -8.54
CA THR A 131 6.17 -3.27 -9.97
C THR A 131 6.52 -4.73 -10.26
N ARG A 132 7.42 -5.30 -9.46
CA ARG A 132 7.83 -6.70 -9.55
C ARG A 132 6.62 -7.60 -9.44
N LEU A 133 5.79 -7.39 -8.42
CA LEU A 133 4.57 -8.15 -8.22
C LEU A 133 3.66 -8.09 -9.47
N VAL A 134 3.31 -6.89 -9.93
CA VAL A 134 2.42 -6.70 -11.09
C VAL A 134 2.97 -7.41 -12.33
N LEU A 135 4.27 -7.27 -12.60
CA LEU A 135 4.90 -7.87 -13.77
C LEU A 135 4.97 -9.40 -13.68
N THR A 136 5.26 -9.96 -12.51
CA THR A 136 5.24 -11.42 -12.27
C THR A 136 3.83 -11.97 -12.44
N THR A 137 2.81 -11.32 -11.86
CA THR A 137 1.41 -11.73 -12.03
C THR A 137 0.97 -11.67 -13.49
N LEU A 138 1.33 -10.61 -14.23
CA LEU A 138 1.03 -10.49 -15.66
C LEU A 138 1.75 -11.56 -16.50
N ALA A 139 3.02 -11.86 -16.19
CA ALA A 139 3.78 -12.92 -16.84
C ALA A 139 3.12 -14.29 -16.66
N GLU A 140 2.67 -14.61 -15.44
CA GLU A 140 1.96 -15.86 -15.15
C GLU A 140 0.63 -15.95 -15.92
N GLN A 141 -0.16 -14.87 -15.91
CA GLN A 141 -1.47 -14.84 -16.58
C GLN A 141 -1.36 -14.90 -18.11
N GLN A 142 -0.32 -14.30 -18.69
CA GLN A 142 -0.15 -14.19 -20.15
C GLN A 142 0.85 -15.21 -20.73
N GLY A 143 1.52 -16.00 -19.88
CA GLY A 143 2.60 -16.91 -20.29
C GLY A 143 3.86 -16.20 -20.79
N GLU A 144 4.05 -14.93 -20.43
CA GLU A 144 5.15 -14.09 -20.91
C GLU A 144 6.38 -14.18 -20.01
N LYS A 145 7.33 -15.06 -20.35
CA LYS A 145 8.58 -15.27 -19.59
C LYS A 145 9.52 -14.05 -19.51
N ARG A 146 9.27 -12.99 -20.26
CA ARG A 146 10.15 -11.80 -20.30
C ARG A 146 10.19 -11.02 -18.98
N TYR A 147 9.20 -11.22 -18.10
CA TYR A 147 9.15 -10.58 -16.78
C TYR A 147 9.47 -11.54 -15.63
N ASP A 148 9.87 -12.77 -15.94
CA ASP A 148 10.39 -13.75 -14.98
C ASP A 148 11.88 -13.46 -14.72
N LEU A 149 12.12 -12.34 -14.03
CA LEU A 149 13.46 -11.87 -13.68
C LEU A 149 13.89 -12.46 -12.33
N SER A 150 15.16 -12.86 -12.24
CA SER A 150 15.76 -13.33 -10.98
C SER A 150 15.96 -12.20 -9.96
N ASP A 151 16.13 -12.56 -8.68
CA ASP A 151 16.40 -11.59 -7.61
C ASP A 151 17.63 -10.71 -7.88
N ALA A 152 18.68 -11.28 -8.48
CA ALA A 152 19.88 -10.53 -8.84
C ALA A 152 19.58 -9.46 -9.92
N GLN A 153 18.73 -9.78 -10.90
CA GLN A 153 18.30 -8.82 -11.92
C GLN A 153 17.42 -7.72 -11.30
N TRP A 154 16.55 -8.07 -10.36
CA TRP A 154 15.76 -7.08 -9.61
C TRP A 154 16.63 -6.16 -8.76
N ALA A 155 17.66 -6.68 -8.11
CA ALA A 155 18.61 -5.86 -7.35
C ALA A 155 19.38 -4.88 -8.25
N GLU A 156 19.77 -5.29 -9.46
CA GLU A 156 20.39 -4.39 -10.45
C GLU A 156 19.42 -3.31 -10.91
N ILE A 157 18.16 -3.65 -11.14
CA ILE A 157 17.09 -2.72 -11.48
C ILE A 157 16.88 -1.69 -10.38
N LEU A 158 16.83 -2.12 -9.11
CA LEU A 158 16.70 -1.25 -7.94
C LEU A 158 17.85 -0.25 -7.86
N ALA A 159 19.10 -0.73 -7.91
CA ALA A 159 20.27 0.13 -7.91
C ALA A 159 20.30 1.11 -9.09
N CYS A 160 19.67 0.76 -10.23
CA CYS A 160 19.48 1.66 -11.37
C CYS A 160 18.46 2.75 -11.07
N ALA A 161 17.31 2.34 -10.55
CA ALA A 161 16.17 3.21 -10.31
C ALA A 161 16.51 4.26 -9.26
N GLU A 162 17.15 3.90 -8.15
CA GLU A 162 17.57 4.85 -7.11
C GLU A 162 18.49 5.95 -7.66
N LYS A 163 19.37 5.62 -8.61
CA LYS A 163 20.24 6.61 -9.27
C LYS A 163 19.48 7.52 -10.23
N ARG A 164 18.40 7.04 -10.83
CA ARG A 164 17.67 7.72 -11.91
C ARG A 164 16.41 8.43 -11.44
N LEU A 165 15.84 8.02 -10.32
CA LEU A 165 14.59 8.51 -9.75
C LEU A 165 14.91 9.22 -8.43
N PRO A 166 15.12 10.55 -8.44
CA PRO A 166 15.30 11.29 -7.21
C PRO A 166 14.08 11.07 -6.30
N GLU A 167 14.33 10.70 -5.05
CA GLU A 167 13.30 10.41 -4.05
C GLU A 167 12.24 11.54 -3.97
N ALA A 168 12.68 12.80 -4.00
CA ALA A 168 11.79 13.96 -3.99
C ALA A 168 10.82 14.00 -5.19
N ALA A 169 11.25 13.56 -6.38
CA ALA A 169 10.40 13.48 -7.56
C ALA A 169 9.38 12.35 -7.44
N VAL A 170 9.80 11.21 -6.87
CA VAL A 170 8.94 10.06 -6.61
C VAL A 170 7.88 10.42 -5.55
N ARG A 171 8.29 11.02 -4.44
CA ARG A 171 7.40 11.50 -3.36
C ARG A 171 6.37 12.49 -3.89
N LYS A 172 6.79 13.48 -4.69
CA LYS A 172 5.87 14.41 -5.33
C LYS A 172 4.87 13.69 -6.23
N ARG A 173 5.28 12.64 -6.95
CA ARG A 173 4.38 11.89 -7.82
C ARG A 173 3.40 11.03 -7.04
N ALA A 174 3.85 10.34 -6.00
CA ALA A 174 2.99 9.54 -5.12
C ALA A 174 1.86 10.38 -4.51
N VAL A 175 2.14 11.62 -4.10
CA VAL A 175 1.10 12.53 -3.57
C VAL A 175 0.10 12.98 -4.63
N ASN A 176 0.58 13.34 -5.83
CA ASN A 176 -0.27 13.99 -6.85
C ASN A 176 -0.96 13.01 -7.81
N ASN A 177 -0.40 11.81 -7.98
CA ASN A 177 -0.88 10.79 -8.92
C ASN A 177 -0.59 9.38 -8.35
N PRO A 178 -1.17 9.02 -7.19
CA PRO A 178 -0.90 7.72 -6.55
C PRO A 178 -1.26 6.54 -7.46
N ASP A 179 -2.30 6.68 -8.29
CA ASP A 179 -2.77 5.59 -9.17
C ASP A 179 -1.96 5.42 -10.46
N GLN A 180 -0.97 6.29 -10.71
CA GLN A 180 -0.15 6.19 -11.92
C GLN A 180 1.16 5.47 -11.63
N PRO A 181 1.54 4.47 -12.43
CA PRO A 181 2.83 3.82 -12.27
C PRO A 181 3.95 4.84 -12.42
N LEU A 182 4.91 4.82 -11.49
CA LEU A 182 6.08 5.72 -11.49
C LEU A 182 6.86 5.64 -12.81
N LEU A 183 6.93 4.43 -13.37
CA LEU A 183 7.60 4.13 -14.62
C LEU A 183 6.55 3.79 -15.68
N SER A 184 6.61 4.48 -16.82
CA SER A 184 5.84 4.05 -18.01
C SER A 184 6.32 2.69 -18.51
N GLU A 185 5.49 1.97 -19.26
CA GLU A 185 5.91 0.72 -19.94
C GLU A 185 7.20 0.88 -20.74
N LYS A 186 7.42 2.05 -21.35
CA LYS A 186 8.66 2.37 -22.08
C LYS A 186 9.87 2.53 -21.16
N GLN A 187 9.69 3.00 -19.93
CA GLN A 187 10.76 3.09 -18.95
C GLN A 187 11.04 1.71 -18.33
N LEU A 188 9.99 0.94 -18.04
CA LEU A 188 10.11 -0.46 -17.60
C LEU A 188 10.84 -1.32 -18.65
N ALA A 189 10.50 -1.17 -19.93
CA ALA A 189 11.19 -1.85 -21.04
C ALA A 189 12.64 -1.38 -21.27
N ARG A 190 13.07 -0.28 -20.63
CA ARG A 190 14.44 0.26 -20.67
C ARG A 190 15.21 0.02 -19.36
N LEU A 191 14.63 -0.71 -18.42
CA LEU A 191 15.32 -1.27 -17.26
C LEU A 191 16.07 -2.57 -17.63
N GLU A 192 16.46 -2.73 -18.89
CA GLU A 192 17.57 -3.63 -19.26
C GLU A 192 18.81 -3.24 -18.44
N PRO A 193 19.70 -4.21 -18.10
CA PRO A 193 20.77 -4.02 -17.12
C PRO A 193 21.53 -2.74 -17.47
N CYS A 194 21.68 -1.84 -16.47
CA CYS A 194 22.09 -0.46 -16.62
C CYS A 194 23.28 -0.26 -17.55
N GLU A 195 23.05 -0.23 -18.87
CA GLU A 195 24.08 0.21 -19.79
C GLU A 195 24.21 1.72 -19.58
N PRO A 196 25.44 2.21 -19.34
CA PRO A 196 25.69 3.59 -19.01
C PRO A 196 25.66 4.43 -20.29
N GLU A 197 24.52 4.54 -20.98
CA GLU A 197 24.44 5.40 -22.16
C GLU A 197 23.16 6.26 -22.24
N VAL A 198 23.42 7.57 -22.16
CA VAL A 198 22.69 8.73 -22.69
C VAL A 198 21.41 9.19 -21.97
N PHE A 199 21.57 9.99 -20.91
CA PHE A 199 20.72 11.17 -20.73
C PHE A 199 21.60 12.42 -20.77
N GLY A 200 21.71 12.94 -21.99
CA GLY A 200 22.45 14.16 -22.29
C GLY A 200 22.26 14.51 -23.75
N GLN A 201 21.02 14.81 -24.16
CA GLN A 201 20.65 15.78 -25.19
C GLN A 201 19.26 16.34 -24.89
#